data_AF-X1TM79-F1
#
_entry.id   AF-X1TM79-F1
#
_cell.length_a   1.000
_cell.length_b   1.000
_cell.length_c   1.000
_cell.angle_alpha   90.00
_cell.angle_beta   90.00
_cell.angle_gamma   90.00
#
_symmetry.space_group_name_H-M   'P 1'
#
loop_
_entity.id
_entity.type
_entity.pdbx_description
1 polymer ?
#
loop_
_entity_poly.entity_id
_entity_poly.type
_entity_poly.pdbx_seq_one_letter_code
_entity_poly.pdbx_strand_id
1 'polypeptide(L)' 'GHPDISPDNAYITYEGLVNGQNEIFIMNIDGSNKIQLTDIPGHDWDPVFMYQMSS' A
#
# COMPACT_ATOMS: atom_id res chain seq x y z
N GLY A 1 0.94 1.01 -10.34
CA GLY A 1 1.10 2.20 -9.52
C GLY A 1 2.45 2.25 -8.85
N HIS A 2 2.88 3.46 -8.53
CA HIS A 2 4.12 3.72 -7.80
C HIS A 2 3.89 3.41 -6.31
N PRO A 3 4.84 2.79 -5.59
CA PRO A 3 4.73 2.64 -4.15
C PRO A 3 4.76 4.02 -3.46
N ASP A 4 4.03 4.20 -2.37
CA ASP A 4 4.01 5.45 -1.61
C ASP A 4 4.47 5.23 -0.16
N ILE A 5 5.15 6.22 0.42
CA ILE A 5 5.75 6.15 1.76
C ILE A 5 4.91 6.96 2.73
N SER A 6 4.62 6.41 3.90
CA SER A 6 3.87 7.14 4.93
C SER A 6 4.64 8.38 5.42
N PRO A 7 3.96 9.47 5.81
CA PRO A 7 4.63 10.72 6.25
C PRO A 7 5.56 10.56 7.46
N ASP A 8 5.33 9.54 8.30
CA ASP A 8 6.14 9.20 9.46
C ASP A 8 7.29 8.23 9.13
N ASN A 9 7.50 7.90 7.85
CA ASN A 9 8.50 6.96 7.36
C ASN A 9 8.39 5.53 7.95
N ALA A 10 7.24 5.15 8.50
CA ALA A 10 7.05 3.83 9.09
C ALA A 10 6.61 2.76 8.08
N TYR A 11 5.90 3.15 7.02
CA TYR A 11 5.22 2.23 6.12
C TYR A 11 5.41 2.56 4.64
N ILE A 12 5.21 1.54 3.80
CA ILE A 12 5.09 1.64 2.35
C ILE A 12 3.76 1.01 1.94
N THR A 13 3.00 1.70 1.08
CA THR A 13 1.90 1.09 0.31
C THR A 13 2.37 0.78 -1.09
N TYR A 14 1.91 -0.33 -1.67
CA TYR A 14 2.31 -0.76 -3.00
C TYR A 14 1.26 -1.64 -3.66
N GLU A 15 1.32 -1.76 -4.98
CA GLU A 15 0.53 -2.73 -5.74
C GLU A 15 1.23 -4.09 -5.79
N GLY A 16 0.48 -5.15 -5.53
CA GLY A 16 0.92 -6.54 -5.69
C GLY A 16 -0.05 -7.32 -6.56
N LEU A 17 0.45 -8.38 -7.22
CA LEU A 17 -0.39 -9.28 -8.00
C LEU A 17 -0.86 -10.46 -7.15
N VAL A 18 -2.17 -10.63 -7.06
CA VAL A 18 -2.83 -11.78 -6.42
C VAL A 18 -3.79 -12.40 -7.43
N ASN A 19 -3.57 -13.66 -7.79
CA ASN A 19 -4.42 -14.39 -8.75
C ASN A 19 -4.66 -13.66 -10.09
N GLY A 20 -3.69 -12.86 -10.54
CA GLY A 20 -3.79 -12.08 -11.78
C GLY A 20 -4.51 -10.73 -11.64
N GLN A 21 -4.96 -10.38 -10.44
CA GLN A 21 -5.53 -9.07 -10.11
C GLN A 21 -4.51 -8.20 -9.36
N ASN A 22 -4.62 -6.88 -9.49
CA ASN A 22 -3.78 -5.96 -8.74
C ASN A 22 -4.50 -5.66 -7.43
N GLU A 23 -3.79 -5.82 -6.33
CA GLU A 23 -4.28 -5.55 -4.98
C GLU A 23 -3.34 -4.57 -4.30
N ILE A 24 -3.87 -3.81 -3.34
CA ILE A 24 -3.10 -2.89 -2.52
C ILE A 24 -2.57 -3.61 -1.30
N PHE A 25 -1.30 -3.40 -1.02
CA PHE A 25 -0.61 -3.91 0.15
C PHE A 25 -0.02 -2.77 0.98
N ILE A 26 0.24 -3.05 2.25
CA ILE A 26 1.07 -2.25 3.13
C ILE A 26 2.17 -3.12 3.76
N MET A 27 3.33 -2.54 3.99
CA MET A 27 4.42 -3.17 4.73
C MET A 27 5.20 -2.13 5.54
N ASN A 28 6.00 -2.60 6.49
CA ASN A 28 6.97 -1.76 7.18
C ASN A 28 8.01 -1.18 6.20
N ILE A 29 8.62 -0.05 6.52
CA ILE A 29 9.66 0.59 5.70
C ILE A 29 10.88 -0.31 5.44
N ASP A 30 11.13 -1.29 6.31
CA ASP A 30 12.18 -2.30 6.16
C ASP A 30 11.76 -3.50 5.28
N GLY A 31 10.54 -3.51 4.76
CA GLY A 31 9.96 -4.55 3.92
C GLY A 31 9.34 -5.74 4.68
N SER A 32 9.34 -5.71 6.01
CA SER A 32 8.68 -6.73 6.84
C SER A 32 7.17 -6.49 6.99
N ASN A 33 6.45 -7.48 7.54
CA ASN A 33 5.02 -7.37 7.87
C ASN A 33 4.11 -6.95 6.70
N LYS A 34 4.19 -7.67 5.59
CA LYS A 34 3.33 -7.45 4.41
C LYS A 34 1.89 -7.85 4.71
N ILE A 35 0.96 -6.94 4.50
CA ILE A 35 -0.48 -7.13 4.71
C ILE A 35 -1.22 -6.69 3.44
N GLN A 36 -2.15 -7.52 2.98
CA GLN A 36 -3.07 -7.19 1.88
C GLN A 36 -4.21 -6.33 2.43
N LEU A 37 -4.46 -5.16 1.80
CA LEU A 37 -5.49 -4.21 2.22
C LEU A 37 -6.79 -4.31 1.41
N THR A 38 -6.71 -4.78 0.15
CA THR A 38 -7.85 -5.00 -0.72
C THR A 38 -7.97 -6.46 -1.10
N ASP A 39 -9.20 -6.95 -1.23
CA ASP A 39 -9.51 -8.30 -1.73
C ASP A 39 -10.94 -8.25 -2.31
N ILE A 40 -11.08 -7.49 -3.38
CA ILE A 40 -12.37 -7.29 -4.07
C ILE A 40 -12.22 -7.56 -5.56
N PRO A 41 -13.28 -8.02 -6.25
CA PRO A 41 -13.20 -8.25 -7.70
C PRO A 41 -12.83 -6.97 -8.46
N GLY A 42 -11.82 -7.05 -9.33
CA GLY A 42 -11.31 -5.92 -10.07
C GLY A 42 -9.79 -5.75 -9.90
N HIS A 43 -9.26 -4.65 -10.41
CA HIS A 43 -7.89 -4.24 -10.14
C HIS A 43 -7.94 -2.97 -9.29
N ASP A 44 -7.20 -2.98 -8.20
CA ASP A 44 -6.94 -1.80 -7.39
C ASP A 44 -5.57 -1.21 -7.75
N TRP A 45 -5.54 0.12 -7.89
CA TRP A 45 -4.38 0.86 -8.38
C TRP A 45 -4.10 2.12 -7.56
N ASP A 46 -2.84 2.56 -7.65
CA ASP A 46 -2.33 3.86 -7.21
C ASP A 46 -2.66 4.21 -5.75
N PRO A 47 -2.18 3.41 -4.78
CA PRO A 47 -2.38 3.71 -3.37
C PRO A 47 -1.58 4.96 -2.97
N VAL A 48 -2.15 5.76 -2.07
CA VAL A 48 -1.49 6.96 -1.52
C VAL A 48 -1.74 7.10 -0.02
N PHE A 49 -0.73 7.54 0.72
CA PHE A 49 -0.91 8.04 2.07
C PHE A 49 -1.42 9.47 2.02
N MET A 50 -2.45 9.75 2.82
CA MET A 50 -2.85 11.13 3.06
C MET A 50 -1.87 11.78 4.05
N TYR A 51 -1.29 12.92 3.67
CA TYR A 51 -0.58 13.78 4.60
C TYR A 51 -1.57 14.36 5.61
N GLN A 52 -1.67 13.76 6.79
CA GLN A 52 -2.24 14.45 7.94
C GLN A 52 -1.15 15.31 8.55
N MET A 53 -1.27 16.63 8.42
CA MET A 53 -0.49 17.53 9.27
C MET A 53 -0.95 17.24 10.70
N SER A 54 -0.05 16.72 11.52
CA SER A 54 -0.28 16.61 12.95
C SER A 54 -0.63 18.00 13.49
N SER A 55 -1.85 18.17 13.98
CA SER A 55 -2.35 19.36 14.66
C SER A 55 -1.55 19.69 15.91
#